data_AF-A0A0N1HZM3-F1
#
_entry.id   AF-A0A0N1HZM3-F1
#
_cell.length_a   1.000
_cell.length_b   1.000
_cell.length_c   1.000
_cell.angle_alpha   90.00
_cell.angle_beta   90.00
_cell.angle_gamma   90.00
#
_symmetry.space_group_name_H-M   'P 1'
#
loop_
_entity.id
_entity.type
_entity.pdbx_description
1 polymer ?
#
loop_
_entity_poly.entity_id
_entity_poly.type
_entity_poly.pdbx_seq_one_letter_code
_entity_poly.pdbx_strand_id
1 'polypeptide(L)'
;MSGLKRFFPHSAMLLKGTTENVALPTLAGKTVFFYFSASWCPPCRGFTPQLIDFYNAHAEKKNFEVALISWDESPEDFKEYYAKMPWLALPFEDRKGMELLTTGFDVKSIPTLIGVEADSGTIITTQGRTMVVKDPEAKEFPWPNTDQKSKM
;
A
#
# COMPACT_ATOMS: atom_id res chain seq x y z
N MET A 1 11.19 4.73 17.06
CA MET A 1 9.71 4.70 16.97
C MET A 1 9.37 4.60 15.49
N SER A 2 8.48 3.69 15.06
CA SER A 2 8.15 3.56 13.63
C SER A 2 7.50 4.84 13.10
N GLY A 3 8.02 5.38 11.99
CA GLY A 3 7.48 6.53 11.28
C GLY A 3 6.08 6.28 10.71
N LEU A 4 5.67 5.01 10.57
CA LEU A 4 4.31 4.63 10.17
C LEU A 4 3.23 5.09 11.14
N LYS A 5 3.54 5.34 12.41
CA LYS A 5 2.56 5.78 13.42
C LYS A 5 1.82 7.06 13.00
N ARG A 6 2.46 7.94 12.22
CA ARG A 6 1.82 9.18 11.72
C ARG A 6 0.70 8.92 10.72
N PHE A 7 0.73 7.76 10.06
CA PHE A 7 -0.23 7.34 9.05
C PHE A 7 -1.38 6.51 9.64
N PHE A 8 -1.19 5.96 10.84
CA PHE A 8 -2.18 5.14 11.53
C PHE A 8 -2.43 5.65 12.97
N PRO A 9 -3.02 6.84 13.14
CA PRO A 9 -3.31 7.38 14.47
C PRO A 9 -4.45 6.64 15.20
N HIS A 10 -5.28 5.90 14.46
CA HIS A 10 -6.46 5.21 14.98
C HIS A 10 -6.30 3.69 15.06
N SER A 11 -5.34 3.12 14.33
CA SER A 11 -5.04 1.69 14.37
C SER A 11 -3.56 1.44 14.66
N ALA A 12 -3.28 0.64 15.69
CA ALA A 12 -1.91 0.19 15.96
C ALA A 12 -1.53 -1.06 15.14
N MET A 13 -2.46 -1.60 14.35
CA MET A 13 -2.35 -2.93 13.74
C MET A 13 -2.94 -2.95 12.32
N LEU A 14 -2.33 -3.76 11.47
CA LEU A 14 -2.84 -4.12 10.15
C LEU A 14 -3.33 -5.57 10.17
N LEU A 15 -4.26 -5.92 9.31
CA LEU A 15 -4.73 -7.29 9.13
C LEU A 15 -3.75 -8.06 8.25
N LYS A 16 -3.51 -9.33 8.57
CA LYS A 16 -2.93 -10.33 7.66
C LYS A 16 -3.94 -11.45 7.50
N GLY A 17 -4.49 -11.60 6.30
CA GLY A 17 -5.71 -12.39 6.11
C GLY A 17 -6.87 -11.87 6.97
N THR A 18 -7.87 -12.72 7.26
CA THR A 18 -9.10 -12.29 7.93
C THR A 18 -9.04 -12.30 9.47
N THR A 19 -7.96 -12.79 10.08
CA THR A 19 -7.95 -13.10 11.53
C THR A 19 -6.68 -12.67 12.27
N GLU A 20 -5.58 -12.37 11.58
CA GLU A 20 -4.32 -12.03 12.23
C GLU A 20 -4.09 -10.52 12.24
N ASN A 21 -3.68 -9.99 13.39
CA ASN A 21 -3.29 -8.60 13.55
C ASN A 21 -1.76 -8.50 13.58
N VAL A 22 -1.20 -7.69 12.69
CA VAL A 22 0.23 -7.42 12.55
C VAL A 22 0.53 -6.04 13.10
N ALA A 23 1.40 -5.97 14.10
CA ALA A 23 1.80 -4.71 14.72
C ALA A 23 2.79 -3.94 13.83
N LEU A 24 2.63 -2.62 13.72
CA LEU A 24 3.49 -1.75 12.89
C LEU A 24 5.01 -1.91 13.13
N PRO A 25 5.52 -2.15 14.36
CA PRO A 25 6.96 -2.35 14.57
C PRO A 25 7.56 -3.55 13.81
N THR A 26 6.74 -4.53 13.41
CA THR A 26 7.21 -5.68 12.59
C THR A 26 7.57 -5.29 11.16
N LEU A 27 7.20 -4.06 10.74
CA LEU A 27 7.51 -3.50 9.42
C LEU A 27 8.77 -2.64 9.43
N ALA A 28 9.46 -2.52 10.56
CA ALA A 28 10.68 -1.71 10.66
C ALA A 28 11.73 -2.13 9.61
N GLY A 29 12.43 -1.13 9.06
CA GLY A 29 13.41 -1.31 7.99
C GLY A 29 12.85 -1.70 6.60
N LYS A 30 11.53 -1.86 6.45
CA LYS A 30 10.91 -2.16 5.14
C LYS A 30 10.48 -0.90 4.40
N THR A 31 10.34 -1.02 3.08
CA THR A 31 9.44 -0.15 2.32
C THR A 31 8.03 -0.68 2.43
N VAL A 32 7.05 0.15 2.79
CA VAL A 32 5.64 -0.22 2.86
C VAL A 32 4.88 0.52 1.78
N PHE A 33 4.20 -0.23 0.92
CA PHE A 33 3.33 0.33 -0.10
C PHE A 33 1.88 0.39 0.37
N PHE A 34 1.31 1.59 0.41
CA PHE A 34 -0.12 1.79 0.58
C PHE A 34 -0.82 1.63 -0.76
N TYR A 35 -1.62 0.57 -0.86
CA TYR A 35 -2.35 0.21 -2.06
C TYR A 35 -3.81 0.63 -1.93
N PHE A 36 -4.16 1.75 -2.57
CA PHE A 36 -5.52 2.28 -2.62
C PHE A 36 -6.27 1.60 -3.75
N SER A 37 -7.34 0.89 -3.40
CA SER A 37 -8.05 0.00 -4.32
C SER A 37 -9.45 -0.35 -3.82
N ALA A 38 -10.32 -0.82 -4.71
CA ALA A 38 -11.62 -1.36 -4.37
C ALA A 38 -12.06 -2.44 -5.35
N SER A 39 -12.94 -3.33 -4.89
CA SER A 39 -13.49 -4.44 -5.67
C SER A 39 -14.33 -3.95 -6.85
N TRP A 40 -15.11 -2.88 -6.66
CA TRP A 40 -16.01 -2.30 -7.66
C TRP A 40 -15.27 -1.62 -8.81
N CYS A 41 -14.01 -1.22 -8.60
CA CYS A 41 -13.17 -0.49 -9.54
C CYS A 41 -12.60 -1.41 -10.66
N PRO A 42 -13.04 -1.25 -11.94
CA PRO A 42 -12.55 -2.08 -13.03
C PRO A 42 -11.03 -2.04 -13.28
N PRO A 43 -10.36 -0.86 -13.33
CA PRO A 43 -8.91 -0.84 -13.54
C PRO A 43 -8.13 -1.42 -12.35
N CYS A 44 -8.72 -1.40 -11.15
CA CYS A 44 -8.15 -2.04 -9.97
C CYS A 44 -8.09 -3.56 -10.16
N ARG A 45 -9.21 -4.19 -10.56
CA ARG A 45 -9.28 -5.63 -10.84
C ARG A 45 -8.28 -6.11 -11.91
N GLY A 46 -7.92 -5.25 -12.86
CA GLY A 46 -6.88 -5.55 -13.85
C GLY A 46 -5.44 -5.37 -13.33
N PHE A 47 -5.23 -4.49 -12.35
CA PHE A 47 -3.91 -4.22 -11.79
C PHE A 47 -3.54 -5.16 -10.63
N THR A 48 -4.50 -5.55 -9.78
CA THR A 48 -4.23 -6.41 -8.61
C THR A 48 -3.48 -7.70 -8.95
N PRO A 49 -3.81 -8.45 -10.02
CA PRO A 49 -3.06 -9.65 -10.38
C PRO A 49 -1.59 -9.36 -10.68
N GLN A 50 -1.31 -8.27 -11.39
CA GLN A 50 0.07 -7.84 -11.70
C GLN A 50 0.84 -7.48 -10.42
N LEU A 51 0.18 -6.82 -9.47
CA LEU A 51 0.78 -6.51 -8.18
C LEU A 51 1.01 -7.77 -7.33
N ILE A 52 0.11 -8.77 -7.40
CA ILE A 52 0.29 -10.07 -6.74
C ILE A 52 1.52 -10.78 -7.30
N ASP A 53 1.66 -10.86 -8.62
CA ASP A 53 2.81 -11.49 -9.26
C ASP A 53 4.12 -10.79 -8.85
N PHE A 54 4.12 -9.45 -8.87
CA PHE A 54 5.26 -8.64 -8.43
C PHE A 54 5.59 -8.87 -6.95
N TYR A 55 4.59 -8.91 -6.08
CA TYR A 55 4.77 -9.17 -4.65
C TYR A 55 5.41 -10.54 -4.41
N ASN A 56 4.86 -11.59 -5.02
CA ASN A 56 5.34 -12.96 -4.85
C ASN A 56 6.79 -13.12 -5.35
N ALA A 57 7.17 -12.42 -6.42
CA ALA A 57 8.51 -12.50 -6.98
C ALA A 57 9.57 -11.73 -6.17
N HIS A 58 9.18 -10.60 -5.55
CA HIS A 58 10.14 -9.59 -5.11
C HIS A 58 10.03 -9.16 -3.63
N ALA A 59 8.89 -9.35 -2.94
CA ALA A 59 8.67 -8.78 -1.61
C ALA A 59 9.76 -9.15 -0.60
N GLU A 60 10.14 -10.42 -0.56
CA GLU A 60 11.20 -10.92 0.32
C GLU A 60 12.58 -10.37 -0.09
N LYS A 61 12.94 -10.47 -1.37
CA LYS A 61 14.27 -10.07 -1.88
C LYS A 61 14.51 -8.56 -1.85
N LYS A 62 13.46 -7.77 -2.05
CA LYS A 62 13.49 -6.30 -2.06
C LYS A 62 13.04 -5.70 -0.72
N ASN A 63 12.76 -6.54 0.27
CA ASN A 63 12.38 -6.17 1.63
C ASN A 63 11.26 -5.11 1.70
N PHE A 64 10.14 -5.39 1.05
CA PHE A 64 8.95 -4.54 1.11
C PHE A 64 7.71 -5.29 1.56
N GLU A 65 6.69 -4.53 1.96
CA GLU A 65 5.37 -5.01 2.29
C GLU A 65 4.31 -4.16 1.58
N VAL A 66 3.11 -4.72 1.38
CA VAL A 66 1.95 -3.99 0.85
C VAL A 66 0.86 -3.95 1.92
N ALA A 67 0.17 -2.82 2.03
CA ALA A 67 -1.01 -2.66 2.86
C ALA A 67 -2.16 -2.13 2.01
N LEU A 68 -3.22 -2.94 1.86
CA LEU A 68 -4.46 -2.53 1.21
C LEU A 68 -5.14 -1.43 2.04
N ILE A 69 -5.38 -0.30 1.39
CA ILE A 69 -6.23 0.79 1.88
C ILE A 69 -7.51 0.76 1.04
N SER A 70 -8.49 -0.02 1.52
CA SER A 70 -9.69 -0.32 0.74
C SER A 70 -10.65 0.86 0.66
N TRP A 71 -11.15 1.12 -0.55
CA TRP A 71 -12.26 2.03 -0.83
C TRP A 71 -13.58 1.27 -1.07
N ASP A 72 -13.64 -0.01 -0.70
CA ASP A 72 -14.90 -0.74 -0.66
C ASP A 72 -15.84 -0.09 0.35
N GLU A 73 -17.14 -0.18 0.06
CA GLU A 73 -18.20 0.47 0.84
C GLU A 73 -18.90 -0.52 1.77
N SER A 74 -18.72 -1.82 1.56
CA SER A 74 -19.26 -2.89 2.42
C SER A 74 -18.14 -3.77 3.00
N PRO A 75 -18.30 -4.28 4.23
CA PRO A 75 -17.40 -5.27 4.81
C PRO A 75 -17.29 -6.55 3.96
N GLU A 76 -18.38 -6.94 3.30
CA GLU A 76 -18.47 -8.13 2.46
C GLU A 76 -17.58 -8.00 1.22
N ASP A 77 -17.71 -6.88 0.49
CA ASP A 77 -16.91 -6.60 -0.70
C ASP A 77 -15.41 -6.50 -0.34
N PHE A 78 -15.10 -5.82 0.78
CA PHE A 78 -13.75 -5.75 1.30
C PHE A 78 -13.18 -7.15 1.56
N LYS A 79 -13.93 -8.00 2.27
CA LYS A 79 -13.48 -9.33 2.65
C LYS A 79 -13.24 -10.20 1.42
N GLU A 80 -14.17 -10.22 0.47
CA GLU A 80 -14.04 -11.01 -0.76
C GLU A 80 -12.88 -10.56 -1.63
N TYR A 81 -12.63 -9.25 -1.69
CA TYR A 81 -11.54 -8.70 -2.47
C TYR A 81 -10.19 -8.92 -1.82
N TYR A 82 -10.08 -8.65 -0.52
CA TYR A 82 -8.84 -8.83 0.24
C TYR A 82 -8.44 -10.31 0.35
N ALA A 83 -9.40 -11.24 0.39
CA ALA A 83 -9.11 -12.68 0.40
C ALA A 83 -8.27 -13.18 -0.80
N LYS A 84 -8.16 -12.38 -1.86
CA LYS A 84 -7.36 -12.67 -3.06
C LYS A 84 -5.91 -12.17 -2.95
N MET A 85 -5.57 -11.42 -1.90
CA MET A 85 -4.31 -10.70 -1.77
C MET A 85 -3.39 -11.37 -0.73
N PRO A 86 -2.07 -11.50 -0.99
CA PRO A 86 -1.12 -12.17 -0.09
C PRO A 86 -0.52 -11.26 0.99
N TRP A 87 -0.88 -9.98 1.01
CA TRP A 87 -0.27 -8.94 1.83
C TRP A 87 -1.19 -8.44 2.96
N LEU A 88 -0.89 -7.30 3.57
CA LEU A 88 -1.63 -6.74 4.71
C LEU A 88 -2.81 -5.86 4.29
N ALA A 89 -3.71 -5.53 5.21
CA ALA A 89 -4.76 -4.54 4.99
C ALA A 89 -4.96 -3.64 6.21
N LEU A 90 -5.38 -2.39 5.98
CA LEU A 90 -5.99 -1.61 7.03
C LEU A 90 -7.35 -2.26 7.40
N PRO A 91 -7.68 -2.44 8.70
CA PRO A 91 -8.99 -2.93 9.10
C PRO A 91 -10.11 -2.12 8.48
N PHE A 92 -11.14 -2.79 7.93
CA PHE A 92 -12.27 -2.13 7.27
C PHE A 92 -12.96 -1.09 8.15
N GLU A 93 -13.09 -1.39 9.45
CA GLU A 93 -13.70 -0.49 10.44
C GLU A 93 -12.92 0.81 10.66
N ASP A 94 -11.63 0.86 10.32
CA ASP A 94 -10.82 2.08 10.42
C ASP A 94 -11.03 3.00 9.21
N ARG A 95 -12.29 3.41 9.01
CA ARG A 95 -12.67 4.34 7.93
C ARG A 95 -11.98 5.70 8.07
N LYS A 96 -11.75 6.16 9.31
CA LYS A 96 -11.02 7.40 9.59
C LYS A 96 -9.55 7.30 9.16
N GLY A 97 -8.89 6.17 9.44
CA GLY A 97 -7.54 5.90 8.95
C GLY A 97 -7.47 5.90 7.43
N MET A 98 -8.44 5.24 6.77
CA MET A 98 -8.56 5.24 5.30
C MET A 98 -8.69 6.67 4.73
N GLU A 99 -9.59 7.49 5.29
CA GLU A 99 -9.80 8.89 4.86
C GLU A 99 -8.57 9.77 5.09
N LEU A 100 -7.90 9.60 6.24
CA LEU A 100 -6.68 10.34 6.59
C LEU A 100 -5.54 10.01 5.63
N LEU A 101 -5.35 8.73 5.31
CA LEU A 101 -4.37 8.28 4.31
C LEU A 101 -4.71 8.83 2.92
N THR A 102 -5.97 8.70 2.51
CA THR A 102 -6.45 9.17 1.20
C THR A 102 -6.21 10.67 1.02
N THR A 103 -6.57 11.47 2.03
CA THR A 103 -6.36 12.92 2.02
C THR A 103 -4.87 13.27 2.15
N GLY A 104 -4.15 12.63 3.06
CA GLY A 104 -2.74 12.92 3.35
C GLY A 104 -1.80 12.63 2.18
N PHE A 105 -2.18 11.68 1.32
CA PHE A 105 -1.46 11.34 0.09
C PHE A 105 -2.06 11.95 -1.18
N ASP A 106 -3.10 12.77 -1.05
CA ASP A 106 -3.82 13.39 -2.16
C ASP A 106 -4.33 12.38 -3.22
N VAL A 107 -4.82 11.22 -2.78
CA VAL A 107 -5.28 10.15 -3.69
C VAL A 107 -6.62 10.54 -4.32
N LYS A 108 -6.60 10.90 -5.60
CA LYS A 108 -7.80 11.27 -6.39
C LYS A 108 -8.42 10.12 -7.19
N SER A 109 -7.67 9.04 -7.40
CA SER A 109 -8.13 7.91 -8.21
C SER A 109 -7.47 6.60 -7.76
N ILE A 110 -8.13 5.50 -8.09
CA ILE A 110 -7.66 4.13 -7.83
C ILE A 110 -7.58 3.35 -9.16
N PRO A 111 -6.62 2.41 -9.32
CA PRO A 111 -5.64 1.97 -8.32
C PRO A 111 -4.47 2.95 -8.16
N THR A 112 -4.10 3.25 -6.92
CA THR A 112 -2.90 4.04 -6.56
C THR A 112 -2.02 3.25 -5.62
N LEU A 113 -0.71 3.31 -5.80
CA LEU A 113 0.27 2.57 -5.00
C LEU A 113 1.41 3.51 -4.59
N ILE A 114 1.50 3.80 -3.29
CA ILE A 114 2.44 4.78 -2.73
C ILE A 114 3.40 4.08 -1.79
N GLY A 115 4.70 4.17 -2.08
CA GLY A 115 5.75 3.56 -1.26
C GLY A 115 6.30 4.53 -0.24
N VAL A 116 6.46 4.05 1.00
CA VAL A 116 6.90 4.81 2.16
C VAL A 116 7.96 4.02 2.91
N GLU A 117 9.00 4.68 3.39
CA GLU A 117 9.97 4.06 4.30
C GLU A 117 9.37 3.90 5.70
N ALA A 118 9.34 2.70 6.26
CA ALA A 118 8.64 2.42 7.51
C ALA A 118 9.20 3.16 8.74
N ASP A 119 10.52 3.39 8.76
CA ASP A 119 11.20 3.93 9.93
C ASP A 119 11.08 5.45 10.02
N SER A 120 11.33 6.16 8.92
CA SER A 120 11.19 7.63 8.87
C SER A 120 9.76 8.08 8.52
N GLY A 121 8.98 7.23 7.87
CA GLY A 121 7.72 7.58 7.26
C GLY A 121 7.87 8.35 5.94
N THR A 122 9.08 8.56 5.43
CA THR A 122 9.34 9.34 4.21
C THR A 122 8.68 8.69 2.99
N ILE A 123 8.04 9.52 2.16
CA ILE A 123 7.45 9.07 0.90
C ILE A 123 8.58 8.81 -0.08
N ILE A 124 8.70 7.57 -0.54
CA ILE A 124 9.70 7.16 -1.53
C ILE A 124 9.14 7.38 -2.93
N THR A 125 7.94 6.84 -3.20
CA THR A 125 7.35 6.87 -4.54
C THR A 125 5.85 7.07 -4.50
N THR A 126 5.33 7.86 -5.42
CA THR A 126 3.88 7.98 -5.69
C THR A 126 3.49 7.35 -7.04
N GLN A 127 4.47 6.79 -7.76
CA GLN A 127 4.29 6.22 -9.10
C GLN A 127 4.30 4.69 -9.12
N GLY A 128 4.23 4.05 -7.94
CA GLY A 128 4.40 2.60 -7.78
C GLY A 128 3.48 1.79 -8.70
N ARG A 129 2.23 2.24 -8.91
CA ARG A 129 1.28 1.54 -9.79
C ARG A 129 1.78 1.46 -11.22
N THR A 130 2.31 2.57 -11.75
CA THR A 130 2.84 2.62 -13.12
C THR A 130 4.14 1.82 -13.22
N MET A 131 4.98 1.90 -12.19
CA MET A 131 6.30 1.27 -12.21
C MET A 131 6.25 -0.25 -12.06
N VAL A 132 5.30 -0.80 -11.31
CA VAL A 132 5.06 -2.26 -11.29
C VAL A 132 4.76 -2.81 -12.69
N VAL A 133 4.06 -2.04 -13.52
CA VAL A 133 3.73 -2.44 -14.90
C VAL A 133 4.92 -2.25 -15.85
N LYS A 134 5.69 -1.17 -15.69
CA LYS A 134 6.82 -0.84 -16.58
C LYS A 134 8.12 -1.58 -16.24
N ASP A 135 8.34 -1.90 -14.98
CA ASP A 135 9.52 -2.56 -14.44
C ASP A 135 9.12 -3.79 -13.60
N PRO A 136 8.54 -4.83 -14.24
CA PRO A 136 8.07 -6.03 -13.55
C PRO A 136 9.20 -6.82 -12.87
N GLU A 137 10.45 -6.60 -13.29
CA GLU A 137 11.65 -7.25 -12.74
C GLU A 137 12.28 -6.46 -11.58
N ALA A 138 11.68 -5.34 -11.17
CA ALA A 138 12.13 -4.51 -10.05
C ALA A 138 13.60 -4.04 -10.19
N LYS A 139 14.03 -3.70 -11.42
CA LYS A 139 15.41 -3.24 -11.70
C LYS A 139 15.67 -1.85 -11.13
N GLU A 140 14.67 -0.96 -11.20
CA GLU A 140 14.74 0.42 -10.73
C GLU A 140 14.03 0.64 -9.39
N PHE A 141 13.54 -0.44 -8.76
CA PHE A 141 12.91 -0.41 -7.46
C PHE A 141 13.82 0.25 -6.40
N PRO A 142 13.31 1.14 -5.51
CA PRO A 142 11.89 1.41 -5.20
C PRO A 142 11.27 2.57 -5.98
N TRP A 143 11.85 2.96 -7.12
CA TRP A 143 11.36 4.03 -8.00
C TRP A 143 11.16 5.37 -7.28
N PRO A 144 12.22 5.92 -6.63
CA PRO A 144 12.11 7.16 -5.90
C PRO A 144 11.56 8.27 -6.80
N ASN A 145 10.67 9.10 -6.27
CA ASN A 145 10.19 10.27 -6.98
C ASN A 145 11.41 11.11 -7.39
N THR A 146 11.57 11.39 -8.69
CA THR A 146 12.61 12.30 -9.14
C THR A 146 12.35 13.67 -8.52
N ASP A 147 13.37 14.19 -7.81
CA ASP A 147 13.31 15.47 -7.12
C ASP A 147 12.69 16.55 -8.02
N GLN A 148 11.64 17.22 -7.55
CA GLN A 148 11.23 18.53 -8.06
C GLN A 148 12.24 19.63 -7.68
N LYS A 149 13.55 19.31 -7.64
CA LYS A 149 14.65 20.28 -7.50
C LYS A 149 15.31 20.54 -8.85
N SER A 150 14.54 21.08 -9.79
CA SER A 150 15.08 21.83 -10.94
C SER A 150 13.96 22.67 -11.55
N LYS A 151 13.58 23.74 -10.84
CA LYS A 151 12.98 24.98 -11.37
C LYS A 151 12.79 25.97 -10.22
N MET A 152 13.90 26.55 -9.78
CA MET A 152 14.04 27.92 -9.30
C MET A 152 15.48 28.36 -9.54
#